data_AF-A0A5J4Q2B6-F1
#
_entry.id   AF-A0A5J4Q2B6-F1
#
_cell.length_a   1.000
_cell.length_b   1.000
_cell.length_c   1.000
_cell.angle_alpha   90.00
_cell.angle_beta   90.00
_cell.angle_gamma   90.00
#
_symmetry.space_group_name_H-M   'P 1'
#
loop_
_entity.id
_entity.type
_entity.pdbx_description
1 polymer ?
#
loop_
_entity_poly.entity_id
_entity_poly.type
_entity_poly.pdbx_seq_one_letter_code
_entity_poly.pdbx_strand_id
1 'polypeptide(L)' 'SPELNLIEILWRRIKYQWIPFDAYGCFENLKERLGYVLANFGGKYDIIF' A
#
# COMPACT_ATOMS: atom_id res chain seq x y z
N SER A 1 -22.86 -8.63 1.43
CA SER A 1 -22.25 -7.59 0.58
C SER A 1 -20.85 -7.36 1.10
N PRO A 2 -19.79 -7.50 0.28
CA PRO A 2 -18.41 -7.41 0.74
C PRO A 2 -18.04 -5.93 0.87
N GLU A 3 -18.74 -5.26 1.77
CA GLU A 3 -18.50 -3.88 2.15
C GLU A 3 -17.25 -3.92 3.03
N LEU A 4 -16.11 -3.94 2.33
CA LEU A 4 -14.76 -3.64 2.78
C LEU A 4 -14.21 -4.59 3.86
N ASN A 5 -13.72 -5.75 3.41
CA ASN A 5 -12.75 -6.51 4.20
C ASN A 5 -11.51 -5.61 4.46
N LEU A 6 -10.98 -5.62 5.69
CA LEU A 6 -9.89 -4.73 6.12
C LEU A 6 -8.67 -4.84 5.18
N ILE A 7 -8.41 -6.04 4.66
CA ILE A 7 -7.33 -6.28 3.70
C ILE A 7 -7.54 -5.54 2.38
N GLU A 8 -8.78 -5.39 1.92
CA GLU A 8 -9.11 -4.65 0.70
C GLU A 8 -8.93 -3.14 0.89
N ILE A 9 -9.30 -2.60 2.07
CA ILE A 9 -9.02 -1.21 2.43
C ILE A 9 -7.52 -0.96 2.41
N LEU A 10 -6.75 -1.86 3.03
CA LEU A 10 -5.30 -1.78 3.07
C LEU A 10 -4.69 -1.78 1.66
N TRP A 11 -5.08 -2.72 0.80
CA TRP A 11 -4.58 -2.78 -0.57
C TRP A 11 -4.97 -1.56 -1.40
N ARG A 12 -6.15 -0.96 -1.16
CA ARG A 12 -6.56 0.27 -1.84
C ARG A 12 -5.67 1.44 -1.43
N ARG A 13 -5.33 1.57 -0.15
CA ARG A 13 -4.41 2.62 0.34
C ARG A 13 -3.00 2.44 -0.21
N ILE A 14 -2.47 1.22 -0.16
CA ILE A 14 -1.15 0.88 -0.71
C ILE A 14 -1.08 1.27 -2.20
N LYS A 15 -2.04 0.81 -3.00
CA LYS A 15 -1.98 0.99 -4.47
C LYS A 15 -2.16 2.44 -4.92
N TYR A 16 -3.07 3.18 -4.29
CA TYR A 16 -3.50 4.48 -4.81
C TYR A 16 -3.00 5.69 -4.02
N GLN A 17 -2.49 5.50 -2.80
CA GLN A 17 -2.06 6.61 -1.96
C GLN A 17 -0.59 6.52 -1.55
N TRP A 18 -0.08 5.31 -1.28
CA TRP A 18 1.25 5.17 -0.67
C TRP A 18 2.35 4.79 -1.65
N ILE A 19 2.02 4.05 -2.71
CA ILE A 19 2.97 3.70 -3.76
C ILE A 19 2.86 4.73 -4.89
N PRO A 20 3.94 5.47 -5.23
CA PRO A 20 3.92 6.43 -6.34
C PRO A 20 3.82 5.72 -7.70
N PHE A 21 3.23 6.38 -8.70
CA PHE A 21 3.06 5.80 -10.05
C PHE A 21 4.37 5.31 -10.70
N ASP A 22 5.48 6.01 -10.44
CA ASP A 22 6.81 5.62 -10.92
C ASP A 22 7.28 4.23 -10.41
N ALA A 23 6.76 3.79 -9.25
CA ALA A 23 7.05 2.47 -8.69
C ALA A 23 6.69 1.32 -9.65
N TYR A 24 5.65 1.52 -10.46
CA TYR A 24 5.10 0.51 -11.34
C TYR A 24 5.90 0.35 -12.64
N GLY A 25 6.97 1.14 -12.84
CA GLY A 25 7.82 1.05 -14.02
C GLY A 25 8.65 -0.24 -14.11
N CYS A 26 8.93 -0.91 -12.98
CA CYS A 26 9.62 -2.21 -12.94
C CYS A 26 9.19 -3.00 -11.70
N PHE A 27 9.18 -4.33 -11.81
CA PHE A 27 8.84 -5.23 -10.71
C PHE A 27 9.75 -5.06 -9.49
N GLU A 28 11.04 -4.84 -9.68
CA GLU A 28 11.98 -4.64 -8.57
C GLU A 28 11.68 -3.36 -7.78
N ASN A 29 11.43 -2.25 -8.49
CA ASN A 29 11.07 -0.97 -7.87
C ASN A 29 9.74 -1.07 -7.11
N LEU A 30 8.75 -1.76 -7.70
CA LEU A 30 7.47 -2.03 -7.03
C LEU A 30 7.68 -2.87 -5.76
N LYS A 31 8.48 -3.94 -5.84
CA LYS A 31 8.75 -4.83 -4.70
C LYS A 31 9.47 -4.09 -3.58
N GLU A 32 10.46 -3.27 -3.89
CA GLU A 32 11.19 -2.46 -2.92
C GLU A 32 10.26 -1.47 -2.21
N ARG A 33 9.49 -0.69 -2.99
CA ARG A 33 8.56 0.30 -2.43
C ARG A 33 7.44 -0.34 -1.64
N LEU A 34 6.90 -1.47 -2.09
CA LEU A 34 5.92 -2.23 -1.32
C LEU A 34 6.51 -2.72 0.00
N GLY A 35 7.73 -3.26 -0.01
CA GLY A 35 8.44 -3.68 1.19
C GLY A 35 8.64 -2.53 2.18
N TYR A 36 9.04 -1.35 1.69
CA TYR A 36 9.17 -0.15 2.51
C TYR A 36 7.83 0.29 3.13
N VAL A 37 6.75 0.30 2.35
CA VAL A 37 5.41 0.65 2.85
C VAL A 37 4.97 -0.31 3.95
N LEU A 38 5.12 -1.62 3.74
CA LEU A 38 4.74 -2.64 4.73
C LEU A 38 5.60 -2.57 6.00
N ALA A 39 6.89 -2.30 5.87
CA ALA A 39 7.80 -2.14 7.02
C ALA A 39 7.50 -0.90 7.87
N ASN A 40 6.86 0.12 7.30
CA ASN A 40 6.51 1.37 7.98
C ASN A 40 5.00 1.48 8.26
N PHE A 41 4.23 0.40 8.06
CA PHE A 41 2.80 0.35 8.34
C PHE A 41 2.54 0.35 9.86
N GLY A 42 1.53 1.11 10.30
CA GLY A 42 1.28 1.40 11.72
C GLY A 42 2.15 2.53 12.30
N GLY A 43 2.95 3.19 11.45
CA GLY A 43 3.77 4.34 11.78
C GLY A 43 3.60 5.46 10.76
N LYS A 44 4.44 5.46 9.72
CA LYS A 44 4.35 6.46 8.63
C LYS A 44 3.12 6.26 7.74
N TYR A 45 2.69 5.00 7.60
CA TYR A 45 1.50 4.63 6.84
C TYR A 45 0.48 4.06 7.81
N ASP A 46 -0.62 4.77 7.99
CA ASP A 46 -1.68 4.37 8.89
C ASP A 46 -3.05 4.51 8.24
N ILE A 47 -3.99 3.67 8.68
CA ILE A 47 -5.38 3.71 8.23
C ILE A 47 -6.22 4.06 9.45
N ILE A 48 -6.65 5.31 9.49
CA ILE A 48 -7.62 5.75 10.48
C ILE A 48 -8.99 5.20 10.03
N PHE A 49 -9.57 4.34 10.85
CA PHE A 49 -10.90 3.75 10.65
C PHE A 49 -12.00 4.61 11.25
#